data_AF-A0A9W9Y7E8-F1
#
_entry.id   AF-A0A9W9Y7E8-F1
#
_cell.length_a   1.000
_cell.length_b   1.000
_cell.length_c   1.000
_cell.angle_alpha   90.00
_cell.angle_beta   90.00
_cell.angle_gamma   90.00
#
_symmetry.space_group_name_H-M   'P 1'
#
loop_
_entity.id
_entity.type
_entity.pdbx_description
1 polymer ?
#
loop_
_entity_poly.entity_id
_entity_poly.type
_entity_poly.pdbx_seq_one_letter_code
_entity_poly.pdbx_strand_id
1 'polypeptide(L)'
;MTLRLVDTLFQPQTLQRSTVHGTKEFAPLDQQIISAVKAEVLTAFSYQCRSSEDRVRIWDQCKTSIGKRCQNLRKGDKQNRAE
;
A
#
# COMPACT_ATOMS: atom_id res chain seq x y z
N MET A 1 -1.56 -6.43 8.80
CA MET A 1 -1.21 -5.18 9.51
C MET A 1 -1.11 -4.00 8.55
N THR A 2 -0.18 -4.02 7.59
CA THR A 2 0.02 -2.94 6.59
C THR A 2 -1.26 -2.51 5.87
N LEU A 3 -2.09 -3.46 5.43
CA LEU A 3 -3.34 -3.14 4.72
C LEU A 3 -4.35 -2.39 5.59
N ARG A 4 -4.45 -2.73 6.89
CA ARG A 4 -5.37 -2.04 7.81
C ARG A 4 -4.91 -0.62 8.08
N LEU A 5 -3.61 -0.41 8.25
CA LEU A 5 -3.00 0.94 8.36
C LEU A 5 -3.31 1.77 7.12
N VAL A 6 -3.07 1.21 5.93
CA VAL A 6 -3.34 1.90 4.65
C VAL A 6 -4.82 2.22 4.47
N ASP A 7 -5.72 1.29 4.76
CA ASP A 7 -7.17 1.53 4.69
C ASP A 7 -7.66 2.57 5.73
N THR A 8 -6.92 2.77 6.83
CA THR A 8 -7.25 3.77 7.86
C THR A 8 -6.71 5.16 7.50
N LEU A 9 -5.52 5.23 6.88
CA LEU A 9 -4.83 6.47 6.57
C LEU A 9 -5.23 7.07 5.22
N PHE A 10 -5.68 6.24 4.29
CA PHE A 10 -6.14 6.68 2.97
C PHE A 10 -7.62 6.41 2.79
N GLN A 11 -8.31 7.36 2.18
CA GLN A 11 -9.69 7.14 1.76
C GLN A 11 -9.75 6.07 0.66
N PRO A 12 -10.81 5.24 0.61
CA PRO A 12 -10.97 4.22 -0.43
C PRO A 12 -10.88 4.78 -1.85
N GLN A 13 -11.41 5.99 -2.08
CA GLN A 13 -11.37 6.68 -3.37
C GLN A 13 -9.94 7.05 -3.79
N THR A 14 -9.11 7.47 -2.83
CA THR A 14 -7.68 7.73 -3.05
C THR A 14 -6.96 6.43 -3.43
N LEU A 15 -7.22 5.35 -2.70
CA LEU A 15 -6.62 4.04 -3.00
C LEU A 15 -7.03 3.50 -4.38
N GLN A 16 -8.25 3.79 -4.84
CA GLN A 16 -8.71 3.41 -6.19
C GLN A 16 -8.00 4.20 -7.29
N ARG A 17 -7.75 5.50 -7.08
CA ARG A 17 -7.18 6.41 -8.10
C ARG A 17 -5.66 6.53 -8.05
N SER A 18 -5.03 5.88 -7.09
CA SER A 18 -3.59 5.95 -6.89
C SER A 18 -2.91 4.58 -6.92
N THR A 19 -1.58 4.62 -6.99
CA THR A 19 -0.70 3.47 -6.82
C THR A 19 0.47 3.84 -5.90
N VAL A 20 1.21 2.86 -5.39
CA VAL A 20 2.33 3.11 -4.45
C VAL A 20 3.38 4.06 -5.02
N HIS A 21 3.73 3.91 -6.31
CA HIS A 21 4.78 4.68 -6.97
C HIS A 21 4.27 5.66 -8.03
N GLY A 22 2.97 5.66 -8.31
CA GLY A 22 2.41 6.31 -9.49
C GLY A 22 2.66 5.50 -10.76
N THR A 23 1.78 5.69 -11.75
CA THR A 23 1.96 5.21 -13.13
C THR A 23 1.49 6.31 -14.08
N LYS A 24 1.54 6.06 -15.39
CA LYS A 24 1.00 6.99 -16.41
C LYS A 24 -0.48 7.34 -16.18
N GLU A 25 -1.25 6.43 -15.59
CA GLU A 25 -2.70 6.56 -15.42
C GLU A 25 -3.13 6.87 -13.98
N PHE A 26 -2.26 6.65 -12.99
CA PHE A 26 -2.61 6.74 -11.58
C PHE A 26 -1.60 7.58 -10.82
N ALA A 27 -2.10 8.48 -9.98
CA ALA A 27 -1.25 9.28 -9.12
C ALA A 27 -0.49 8.41 -8.10
N PRO A 28 0.71 8.81 -7.66
CA PRO A 28 1.32 8.19 -6.49
C PRO A 28 0.46 8.43 -5.25
N LEU A 29 0.49 7.49 -4.30
CA LEU A 29 0.00 7.73 -2.95
C LEU A 29 0.88 8.78 -2.26
N ASP A 30 0.31 9.45 -1.28
CA ASP A 30 1.04 10.43 -0.47
C ASP A 30 2.31 9.80 0.11
N GLN A 31 3.47 10.35 -0.28
CA GLN A 31 4.75 9.77 0.06
C GLN A 31 5.11 9.95 1.54
N GLN A 32 4.58 10.99 2.21
CA GLN A 32 4.78 11.16 3.64
C GLN A 32 4.01 10.09 4.41
N ILE A 33 2.75 9.84 4.05
CA ILE A 33 1.95 8.78 4.67
C ILE A 33 2.56 7.40 4.38
N ILE A 34 3.01 7.14 3.14
CA ILE A 34 3.69 5.88 2.79
C ILE A 34 5.00 5.70 3.58
N SER A 35 5.76 6.77 3.80
CA SER A 35 6.96 6.74 4.63
C SER A 35 6.65 6.39 6.09
N ALA A 36 5.60 6.98 6.67
CA ALA A 36 5.14 6.65 8.02
C ALA A 36 4.69 5.19 8.12
N VAL A 37 3.92 4.69 7.14
CA VAL A 37 3.53 3.27 7.08
C VAL A 37 4.75 2.36 6.98
N LYS A 38 5.76 2.72 6.19
CA LYS A 38 7.03 1.97 6.11
C LYS A 38 7.72 1.90 7.46
N ALA A 39 7.84 3.02 8.17
CA ALA A 39 8.48 3.07 9.48
C ALA A 39 7.75 2.16 10.50
N GLU A 40 6.42 2.21 10.53
CA GLU A 40 5.60 1.39 11.42
C GLU A 40 5.75 -0.11 11.13
N VAL A 41 5.69 -0.48 9.85
CA VAL A 41 5.89 -1.87 9.41
C VAL A 41 7.28 -2.36 9.81
N LEU A 42 8.34 -1.61 9.50
CA LEU A 42 9.71 -2.04 9.82
C LEU A 42 9.96 -2.11 11.33
N THR A 43 9.30 -1.26 12.11
CA THR A 43 9.36 -1.30 13.57
C THR A 43 8.67 -2.56 14.11
N ALA A 44 7.46 -2.85 13.64
CA ALA A 44 6.70 -4.02 14.05
C ALA A 44 7.33 -5.36 13.60
N PHE A 45 8.03 -5.38 12.47
CA PHE A 45 8.77 -6.55 11.96
C PHE A 45 10.28 -6.48 12.25
N SER A 46 10.71 -5.62 13.18
CA SER A 46 12.13 -5.41 13.51
C SER A 46 12.82 -6.72 13.91
N TYR A 47 12.11 -7.63 14.59
CA TYR A 47 12.61 -8.95 14.97
C TYR A 47 12.92 -9.87 13.77
N GLN A 48 12.29 -9.64 12.60
CA GLN A 48 12.57 -10.35 11.36
C GLN A 48 13.67 -9.68 10.54
N CYS A 49 14.00 -8.42 10.84
CA CYS A 49 14.95 -7.61 10.08
C CYS A 49 16.38 -7.75 10.62
N ARG A 50 17.08 -8.83 10.27
CA ARG A 50 18.48 -9.05 10.69
C ARG A 50 19.47 -8.19 9.91
N SER A 51 19.07 -7.73 8.73
CA SER A 51 19.89 -6.90 7.84
C SER A 51 19.06 -5.79 7.18
N SER A 52 19.75 -4.84 6.54
CA SER A 52 19.10 -3.84 5.69
C SER A 52 18.37 -4.47 4.50
N GLU A 53 18.86 -5.61 3.97
CA GLU A 53 18.22 -6.34 2.88
C GLU A 53 16.87 -6.93 3.30
N ASP A 54 16.76 -7.44 4.53
CA ASP A 54 15.48 -7.94 5.05
C ASP A 54 14.45 -6.81 5.17
N ARG A 55 14.88 -5.61 5.58
CA ARG A 55 14.02 -4.43 5.64
C ARG A 55 13.50 -4.06 4.25
N VAL A 56 14.38 -4.10 3.24
CA VAL A 56 13.99 -3.84 1.85
C VAL A 56 13.00 -4.90 1.37
N ARG A 57 13.28 -6.19 1.62
CA ARG A 57 12.43 -7.31 1.21
C ARG A 57 11.04 -7.26 1.85
N ILE A 58 10.95 -7.04 3.16
CA ILE A 58 9.68 -6.92 3.88
C ILE A 58 8.88 -5.72 3.34
N TRP A 59 9.55 -4.60 3.09
CA TRP A 59 8.90 -3.44 2.51
C TRP A 59 8.41 -3.68 1.09
N ASP A 60 9.17 -4.36 0.23
CA ASP A 60 8.75 -4.71 -1.13
C ASP A 60 7.53 -5.63 -1.16
N GLN A 61 7.47 -6.60 -0.23
CA GLN A 61 6.27 -7.43 -0.06
C GLN A 61 5.07 -6.60 0.38
N CYS A 62 5.27 -5.64 1.30
CA CYS A 62 4.23 -4.71 1.72
C CYS A 62 3.71 -3.85 0.56
N LYS A 63 4.60 -3.25 -0.24
CA LYS A 63 4.23 -2.47 -1.42
C LYS A 63 3.41 -3.28 -2.42
N THR A 64 3.77 -4.54 -2.64
CA THR A 64 3.01 -5.45 -3.50
C THR A 64 1.59 -5.65 -2.99
N SER A 65 1.43 -5.89 -1.69
CA SER A 65 0.10 -6.04 -1.05
C SER A 65 -0.73 -4.76 -1.15
N ILE A 66 -0.12 -3.58 -0.95
CA ILE A 66 -0.79 -2.28 -1.12
C ILE A 66 -1.24 -2.08 -2.58
N GLY A 67 -0.36 -2.38 -3.55
CA GLY A 67 -0.69 -2.30 -4.97
C GLY A 67 -1.87 -3.21 -5.35
N LYS A 68 -1.88 -4.46 -4.85
CA LYS A 68 -2.99 -5.39 -5.01
C LYS A 68 -4.29 -4.86 -4.39
N ARG A 69 -4.21 -4.21 -3.22
CA ARG A 69 -5.38 -3.59 -2.57
C ARG A 69 -5.99 -2.49 -3.44
N CYS A 70 -5.16 -1.59 -3.98
CA CYS A 70 -5.60 -0.56 -4.94
C CYS A 70 -6.29 -1.18 -6.16
N GLN A 71 -5.72 -2.24 -6.73
CA GLN A 71 -6.31 -2.95 -7.88
C GLN A 71 -7.65 -3.62 -7.54
N ASN A 72 -7.75 -4.27 -6.38
CA ASN A 72 -8.98 -4.94 -5.95
C ASN A 72 -10.12 -3.95 -5.75
N LEU A 73 -9.85 -2.77 -5.17
CA LEU A 73 -10.86 -1.72 -5.02
C LEU A 73 -11.36 -1.19 -6.38
N ARG A 74 -10.50 -1.16 -7.41
CA ARG A 74 -10.90 -0.80 -8.78
C ARG A 74 -11.76 -1.89 -9.44
N LYS A 75 -11.42 -3.17 -9.24
CA LYS A 75 -12.20 -4.29 -9.77
C LYS A 75 -13.57 -4.38 -9.12
N GLY A 76 -13.64 -4.18 -7.79
CA GLY A 76 -14.90 -4.16 -7.05
C GLY A 76 -15.84 -3.02 -7.47
N ASP A 77 -15.30 -1.83 -7.76
CA ASP A 77 -16.09 -0.70 -8.27
C ASP A 77 -16.69 -0.99 -9.66
N LYS A 78 -15.94 -1.65 -10.55
CA LYS A 78 -16.44 -2.07 -11.87
C LYS A 78 -17.55 -3.10 -11.76
N GLN A 79 -17.51 -3.97 -10.75
CA GLN A 79 -18.52 -5.01 -10.55
C GLN A 79 -19.84 -4.42 -9.99
N ASN A 80 -19.77 -3.45 -9.07
CA ASN A 80 -20.94 -2.79 -8.51
C ASN A 80 -21.65 -1.79 -9.45
N ARG A 81 -21.04 -1.43 -10.59
CA ARG A 81 -21.65 -0.54 -11.60
C ARG A 81 -22.26 -1.30 -12.79
N ALA A 82 -22.09 -2.61 -12.85
CA ALA A 82 -22.58 -3.47 -13.92
C ALA A 82 -23.87 -4.24 -13.54
N GLU A 83 -24.39 -4.00 -12.33
CA GLU A 83 -25.69 -4.46 -11.81
C GLU A 83 -26.61 -3.25 -11.61
#